data_AF-A0A7T4YDE0-F1
#
_entry.id   AF-A0A7T4YDE0-F1
#
_cell.length_a   1.000
_cell.length_b   1.000
_cell.length_c   1.000
_cell.angle_alpha   90.00
_cell.angle_beta   90.00
_cell.angle_gamma   90.00
#
_symmetry.space_group_name_H-M   'P 1'
#
loop_
_entity.id
_entity.type
_entity.pdbx_description
1 polymer ?
#
loop_
_entity_poly.entity_id
_entity_poly.type
_entity_poly.pdbx_seq_one_letter_code
_entity_poly.pdbx_strand_id
1 'polypeptide(L)'
;MNPFDLKLLTILIIAIAIYRFSRMIYNKYIATPIAPIDSSPKKSFSQGAAKRYVKKIPDLAYYAVRSAKKQFDINLDYSKDSIHRLDDLLDQINHHYHEGNIPQAELNTIIPYWAAYLGQTVIKTNSTLHLKWSFTPDKKNNPIYAIIIAENKTIHPFHIIEKRIVSKNHKPIYDVI
;
A
#
# COMPACT_ATOMS: atom_id res chain seq x y z
N MET A 1 -22.95 45.16 7.71
CA MET A 1 -22.02 44.01 7.69
C MET A 1 -21.57 43.73 9.11
N ASN A 2 -21.82 42.52 9.59
CA ASN A 2 -21.50 42.15 10.98
C ASN A 2 -19.98 41.99 11.11
N PRO A 3 -19.30 42.63 12.08
CA PRO A 3 -17.84 42.52 12.24
C PRO A 3 -17.33 41.08 12.43
N PHE A 4 -18.22 40.15 12.78
CA PHE A 4 -17.94 38.71 12.84
C PHE A 4 -17.73 38.07 11.45
N ASP A 5 -18.48 38.49 10.43
CA ASP A 5 -18.36 37.94 9.07
C ASP A 5 -17.02 38.31 8.42
N LEU A 6 -16.54 39.52 8.69
CA LEU A 6 -15.28 40.01 8.13
C LEU A 6 -14.07 39.23 8.69
N LYS A 7 -14.11 38.86 9.97
CA LYS A 7 -13.09 38.02 10.63
C LYS A 7 -13.10 36.59 10.10
N LEU A 8 -14.30 36.02 9.89
CA LEU A 8 -14.42 34.67 9.34
C LEU A 8 -13.89 34.60 7.90
N LEU A 9 -14.22 35.63 7.09
CA LEU A 9 -13.75 35.73 5.71
C LEU A 9 -12.22 35.89 5.64
N THR A 10 -11.61 36.66 6.54
CA THR A 10 -10.15 36.79 6.60
C THR A 10 -9.47 35.49 7.01
N ILE A 11 -10.01 34.77 8.00
CA ILE A 11 -9.49 33.45 8.39
C ILE A 11 -9.57 32.46 7.21
N LEU A 12 -10.68 32.44 6.47
CA LEU A 12 -10.85 31.57 5.31
C LEU A 12 -9.84 31.89 4.20
N ILE A 13 -9.61 33.17 3.90
CA ILE A 13 -8.62 33.59 2.90
C ILE A 13 -7.21 33.16 3.31
N ILE A 14 -6.86 33.32 4.58
CA ILE A 14 -5.56 32.88 5.13
C ILE A 14 -5.42 31.37 5.02
N ALA A 15 -6.44 30.60 5.37
CA ALA A 15 -6.43 29.13 5.27
C ALA A 15 -6.25 28.65 3.82
N ILE A 16 -6.93 29.28 2.85
CA ILE A 16 -6.78 28.98 1.42
C ILE A 16 -5.37 29.32 0.93
N ALA A 17 -4.80 30.45 1.37
CA ALA A 17 -3.45 30.84 1.01
C ALA A 17 -2.40 29.86 1.55
N ILE A 18 -2.54 29.44 2.81
CA ILE A 18 -1.67 28.43 3.44
C ILE A 18 -1.78 27.10 2.69
N TYR A 19 -3.01 26.62 2.39
CA TYR A 19 -3.22 25.39 1.65
C TYR A 19 -2.57 25.42 0.25
N ARG A 20 -2.73 26.52 -0.49
CA ARG A 20 -2.11 26.71 -1.81
C ARG A 20 -0.58 26.73 -1.72
N PHE A 21 -0.03 27.39 -0.72
CA PHE A 21 1.41 27.48 -0.51
C PHE A 21 2.01 26.11 -0.13
N SER A 22 1.37 25.38 0.80
CA SER A 22 1.76 24.01 1.17
C SER A 22 1.70 23.06 -0.04
N ARG A 23 0.65 23.15 -0.87
CA ARG A 23 0.53 22.35 -2.10
C ARG A 23 1.61 22.68 -3.13
N MET A 24 1.94 23.97 -3.29
CA MET A 24 3.01 24.41 -4.19
C MET A 24 4.38 23.90 -3.72
N ILE A 25 4.68 23.99 -2.42
CA ILE A 25 5.92 23.47 -1.85
C ILE A 25 5.99 21.95 -1.99
N TYR A 26 4.90 21.24 -1.70
CA TYR A 26 4.82 19.78 -1.90
C TYR A 26 5.14 19.40 -3.35
N ASN A 27 4.51 20.05 -4.33
CA ASN A 27 4.76 19.78 -5.74
C ASN A 27 6.17 20.17 -6.20
N LYS A 28 6.77 21.22 -5.62
CA LYS A 28 8.08 21.74 -6.06
C LYS A 28 9.25 21.01 -5.42
N TYR A 29 9.10 20.53 -4.18
CA TYR A 29 10.21 20.03 -3.38
C TYR A 29 10.04 18.57 -2.91
N ILE A 30 8.83 18.01 -2.95
CA ILE A 30 8.56 16.63 -2.51
C ILE A 30 8.14 15.73 -3.67
N ALA A 31 7.34 16.26 -4.61
CA ALA A 31 7.06 15.56 -5.85
C ALA A 31 8.31 15.58 -6.75
N THR A 32 9.11 14.51 -6.68
CA THR A 32 10.11 14.25 -7.71
C THR A 32 9.40 14.26 -9.07
N PRO A 33 9.86 15.04 -10.07
CA PRO A 33 9.32 14.94 -11.42
C PRO A 33 9.54 13.50 -11.88
N ILE A 34 8.46 12.76 -12.04
CA ILE A 34 8.49 11.46 -12.70
C ILE A 34 8.91 11.79 -14.13
N ALA A 35 10.13 11.40 -14.49
CA ALA A 35 10.60 11.49 -15.86
C ALA A 35 9.53 10.89 -16.79
N PRO A 36 9.28 11.47 -17.98
CA PRO A 36 8.33 10.91 -18.93
C PRO A 36 8.65 9.42 -19.07
N ILE A 37 7.63 8.59 -18.89
CA ILE A 37 7.74 7.14 -19.06
C ILE A 37 8.13 6.95 -20.52
N ASP A 38 9.43 6.72 -20.72
CA ASP A 38 10.00 6.32 -21.97
C ASP A 38 9.18 5.12 -22.48
N SER A 39 8.52 5.30 -23.62
CA SER A 39 7.70 4.29 -24.31
C SER A 39 8.55 3.18 -24.93
N SER A 40 9.83 3.09 -24.56
CA SER A 40 10.70 1.95 -24.80
C SER A 40 10.12 0.65 -24.23
N PRO A 41 10.31 -0.49 -24.92
CA PRO A 41 9.56 -1.71 -24.68
C PRO A 41 9.71 -2.16 -23.23
N LYS A 42 8.56 -2.42 -22.57
CA LYS A 42 8.45 -2.96 -21.21
C LYS A 42 9.59 -3.92 -20.94
N LYS A 43 10.51 -3.54 -20.04
CA LYS A 43 11.62 -4.38 -19.56
C LYS A 43 11.11 -5.80 -19.38
N SER A 44 11.60 -6.70 -20.23
CA SER A 44 11.33 -8.12 -20.11
C SER A 44 11.71 -8.56 -18.69
N PHE A 45 10.85 -9.37 -18.08
CA PHE A 45 11.11 -9.92 -16.77
C PHE A 45 12.47 -10.61 -16.73
N SER A 46 13.25 -10.27 -15.70
CA SER A 46 14.47 -10.96 -15.34
C SER A 46 14.22 -11.68 -14.02
N GLN A 47 14.43 -12.99 -14.00
CA GLN A 47 14.41 -13.77 -12.75
C GLN A 47 15.32 -13.16 -11.67
N GLY A 48 16.44 -12.55 -12.09
CA GLY A 48 17.34 -11.82 -11.20
C GLY A 48 16.68 -10.59 -10.56
N ALA A 49 15.84 -9.86 -11.31
CA ALA A 49 15.09 -8.72 -10.77
C ALA A 49 14.02 -9.17 -9.76
N ALA A 50 13.27 -10.23 -10.08
CA ALA A 50 12.27 -10.78 -9.16
C ALA A 50 12.90 -11.31 -7.87
N LYS A 51 14.04 -12.03 -7.97
CA LYS A 51 14.80 -12.49 -6.80
C LYS A 51 15.32 -11.32 -5.96
N ARG A 52 15.79 -10.24 -6.57
CA ARG A 52 16.18 -9.00 -5.86
C ARG A 52 14.98 -8.35 -5.17
N TYR A 53 13.80 -8.38 -5.79
CA TYR A 53 12.60 -7.82 -5.19
C TYR A 53 12.16 -8.60 -3.94
N VAL A 54 12.21 -9.94 -3.98
CA VAL A 54 11.94 -10.78 -2.80
C VAL A 54 12.82 -10.38 -1.60
N LYS A 55 14.10 -10.06 -1.84
CA LYS A 55 15.01 -9.59 -0.79
C LYS A 55 14.62 -8.24 -0.18
N LYS A 56 13.85 -7.40 -0.88
CA LYS A 56 13.36 -6.10 -0.40
C LYS A 56 12.06 -6.20 0.39
N ILE A 57 11.34 -7.31 0.30
CA ILE A 57 10.05 -7.48 0.96
C ILE A 57 10.13 -7.24 2.48
N PRO A 58 11.14 -7.74 3.22
CA PRO A 58 11.26 -7.44 4.65
C PRO A 58 11.35 -5.94 4.94
N ASP A 59 12.07 -5.17 4.11
CA ASP A 59 12.17 -3.72 4.26
C ASP A 59 10.82 -3.05 4.00
N LEU A 60 10.10 -3.47 2.95
CA LEU A 60 8.76 -2.97 2.65
C LEU A 60 7.78 -3.25 3.79
N ALA A 61 7.83 -4.43 4.39
CA ALA A 61 7.00 -4.78 5.54
C ALA A 61 7.34 -3.91 6.77
N TYR A 62 8.63 -3.64 7.00
CA TYR A 62 9.06 -2.72 8.06
C TYR A 62 8.55 -1.29 7.82
N TYR A 63 8.62 -0.80 6.57
CA TYR A 63 8.03 0.49 6.23
C TYR A 63 6.52 0.52 6.45
N ALA A 64 5.80 -0.56 6.15
CA ALA A 64 4.37 -0.67 6.41
C ALA A 64 4.04 -0.49 7.91
N VAL A 65 4.79 -1.14 8.80
CA VAL A 65 4.63 -0.99 10.26
C VAL A 65 4.84 0.45 10.69
N ARG A 66 5.89 1.12 10.19
CA ARG A 66 6.16 2.52 10.53
C ARG A 66 5.09 3.46 9.99
N SER A 67 4.63 3.23 8.77
CA SER A 67 3.56 4.02 8.15
C SER A 67 2.24 3.85 8.90
N ALA A 68 1.87 2.62 9.26
CA ALA A 68 0.67 2.33 10.06
C ALA A 68 0.66 3.13 11.37
N LYS A 69 1.78 3.10 12.12
CA LYS A 69 1.88 3.86 13.36
C LYS A 69 1.85 5.37 13.13
N LYS A 70 2.62 5.87 12.15
CA LYS A 70 2.76 7.31 11.93
C LYS A 70 1.50 7.96 11.36
N GLN A 71 0.80 7.28 10.46
CA GLN A 71 -0.31 7.87 9.68
C GLN A 71 -1.69 7.52 10.24
N PHE A 72 -1.82 6.33 10.86
CA PHE A 72 -3.12 5.81 11.30
C PHE A 72 -3.16 5.53 12.81
N ASP A 73 -2.05 5.76 13.53
CA ASP A 73 -1.88 5.38 14.94
C ASP A 73 -2.10 3.87 15.22
N ILE A 74 -1.96 3.03 14.20
CA ILE A 74 -2.17 1.58 14.29
C ILE A 74 -0.84 0.88 14.57
N ASN A 75 -0.79 0.09 15.65
CA ASN A 75 0.35 -0.77 15.96
C ASN A 75 0.22 -2.12 15.23
N LEU A 76 1.18 -2.39 14.33
CA LEU A 76 1.35 -3.63 13.59
C LEU A 76 2.61 -4.36 14.08
N ASP A 77 2.47 -5.60 14.52
CA ASP A 77 3.50 -6.39 15.22
C ASP A 77 3.73 -7.79 14.65
N TYR A 78 3.15 -8.09 13.49
CA TYR A 78 3.21 -9.41 12.83
C TYR A 78 2.55 -10.55 13.62
N SER A 79 1.73 -10.27 14.63
CA SER A 79 0.86 -11.27 15.26
C SER A 79 -0.32 -11.64 14.35
N LYS A 80 -1.09 -12.68 14.74
CA LYS A 80 -2.36 -13.01 14.07
C LYS A 80 -3.38 -11.87 14.21
N ASP A 81 -3.47 -11.28 15.40
CA ASP A 81 -4.40 -10.17 15.68
C ASP A 81 -4.09 -8.92 14.86
N SER A 82 -2.82 -8.73 14.53
CA SER A 82 -2.34 -7.69 13.62
C SER A 82 -2.94 -7.77 12.21
N ILE A 83 -3.51 -8.90 11.80
CA ILE A 83 -4.24 -9.04 10.53
C ILE A 83 -5.58 -8.31 10.59
N HIS A 84 -6.28 -8.34 11.73
CA HIS A 84 -7.52 -7.56 11.91
C HIS A 84 -7.24 -6.07 11.84
N ARG A 85 -6.17 -5.61 12.49
CA ARG A 85 -5.73 -4.21 12.45
C ARG A 85 -5.31 -3.76 11.05
N LEU A 86 -4.69 -4.66 10.28
CA LEU A 86 -4.41 -4.42 8.87
C LEU A 86 -5.70 -4.29 8.08
N ASP A 87 -6.71 -5.11 8.36
CA ASP A 87 -8.02 -5.06 7.71
C ASP A 87 -8.71 -3.70 7.97
N ASP A 88 -8.73 -3.24 9.23
CA ASP A 88 -9.27 -1.92 9.61
C ASP A 88 -8.56 -0.76 8.89
N LEU A 89 -7.23 -0.86 8.75
CA LEU A 89 -6.43 0.12 8.03
C LEU A 89 -6.80 0.12 6.53
N LEU A 90 -6.99 -1.06 5.94
CA LEU A 90 -7.34 -1.18 4.53
C LEU A 90 -8.77 -0.74 4.25
N ASP A 91 -9.69 -0.81 5.22
CA ASP A 91 -11.01 -0.19 5.11
C ASP A 91 -10.93 1.32 4.97
N GLN A 92 -10.07 1.97 5.75
CA GLN A 92 -9.85 3.41 5.63
C GLN A 92 -9.27 3.76 4.26
N ILE A 93 -8.28 3.00 3.77
CA ILE A 93 -7.70 3.20 2.45
C ILE A 93 -8.73 2.95 1.33
N ASN A 94 -9.53 1.89 1.43
CA ASN A 94 -10.61 1.56 0.50
C ASN A 94 -11.60 2.72 0.39
N HIS A 95 -12.06 3.24 1.54
CA HIS A 95 -12.97 4.37 1.60
C HIS A 95 -12.38 5.61 0.90
N HIS A 96 -11.16 6.03 1.28
CA HIS A 96 -10.51 7.18 0.66
C HIS A 96 -10.22 6.99 -0.84
N TYR A 97 -9.88 5.77 -1.27
CA TYR A 97 -9.70 5.46 -2.68
C TYR A 97 -11.00 5.65 -3.47
N HIS A 98 -12.13 5.12 -2.97
CA HIS A 98 -13.42 5.25 -3.65
C HIS A 98 -14.03 6.65 -3.58
N GLU A 99 -13.64 7.47 -2.61
CA GLU A 99 -13.95 8.90 -2.59
C GLU A 99 -13.08 9.73 -3.56
N GLY A 100 -12.08 9.13 -4.20
CA GLY A 100 -11.17 9.82 -5.10
C GLY A 100 -10.06 10.60 -4.40
N ASN A 101 -9.88 10.40 -3.08
CA ASN A 101 -8.81 11.04 -2.30
C ASN A 101 -7.44 10.41 -2.57
N ILE A 102 -7.40 9.16 -3.05
CA ILE A 102 -6.16 8.44 -3.39
C ILE A 102 -6.17 8.11 -4.90
N PRO A 103 -5.28 8.72 -5.70
CA PRO A 103 -5.14 8.36 -7.11
C PRO A 103 -4.61 6.93 -7.31
N GLN A 104 -4.97 6.28 -8.41
CA GLN A 104 -4.47 4.92 -8.75
C GLN A 104 -2.94 4.82 -8.75
N ALA A 105 -2.24 5.87 -9.19
CA ALA A 105 -0.78 5.91 -9.20
C ALA A 105 -0.21 5.82 -7.78
N GLU A 106 -0.82 6.51 -6.81
CA GLU A 106 -0.44 6.46 -5.40
C GLU A 106 -0.79 5.10 -4.79
N LEU A 107 -1.97 4.56 -5.13
CA LEU A 107 -2.39 3.21 -4.72
C LEU A 107 -1.35 2.15 -5.11
N ASN A 108 -0.83 2.22 -6.33
CA ASN A 108 0.20 1.29 -6.83
C ASN A 108 1.52 1.36 -6.03
N THR A 109 1.80 2.50 -5.38
CA THR A 109 3.00 2.65 -4.53
C THR A 109 2.80 2.12 -3.11
N ILE A 110 1.56 2.13 -2.59
CA ILE A 110 1.28 1.69 -1.22
C ILE A 110 0.98 0.19 -1.11
N ILE A 111 0.38 -0.42 -2.15
CA ILE A 111 0.08 -1.87 -2.18
C ILE A 111 1.30 -2.73 -1.81
N PRO A 112 2.51 -2.48 -2.35
CA PRO A 112 3.70 -3.25 -1.99
C PRO A 112 4.02 -3.30 -0.50
N TYR A 113 3.78 -2.23 0.25
CA TYR A 113 4.07 -2.20 1.69
C TYR A 113 3.11 -3.12 2.45
N TRP A 114 1.81 -2.97 2.22
CA TRP A 114 0.79 -3.77 2.89
C TRP A 114 0.84 -5.24 2.49
N ALA A 115 1.13 -5.53 1.21
CA ALA A 115 1.32 -6.90 0.71
C ALA A 115 2.55 -7.56 1.31
N ALA A 116 3.65 -6.82 1.41
CA ALA A 116 4.86 -7.30 2.07
C ALA A 116 4.58 -7.59 3.56
N TYR A 117 3.89 -6.70 4.25
CA TYR A 117 3.51 -6.89 5.65
C TYR A 117 2.65 -8.14 5.83
N LEU A 118 1.55 -8.29 5.08
CA LEU A 118 0.68 -9.46 5.14
C LEU A 118 1.47 -10.76 4.95
N GLY A 119 2.31 -10.83 3.91
CA GLY A 119 3.08 -12.03 3.66
C GLY A 119 4.14 -12.32 4.72
N GLN A 120 4.77 -11.30 5.30
CA GLN A 120 5.68 -11.49 6.44
C GLN A 120 4.94 -11.96 7.70
N THR A 121 3.73 -11.45 7.95
CA THR A 121 2.86 -11.92 9.04
C THR A 121 2.52 -13.38 8.86
N VAL A 122 2.06 -13.78 7.66
CA VAL A 122 1.76 -15.19 7.34
C VAL A 122 2.97 -16.10 7.59
N ILE A 123 4.16 -15.70 7.14
CA ILE A 123 5.39 -16.50 7.35
C ILE A 123 5.70 -16.63 8.85
N LYS A 124 5.63 -15.53 9.60
CA LYS A 124 5.94 -15.50 11.04
C LYS A 124 4.94 -16.27 11.89
N THR A 125 3.65 -16.19 11.57
CA THR A 125 2.59 -16.89 12.33
C THR A 125 2.51 -18.39 12.02
N ASN A 126 3.26 -18.87 11.01
CA ASN A 126 3.32 -20.26 10.58
C ASN A 126 4.78 -20.76 10.55
N SER A 127 5.54 -20.44 11.61
CA SER A 127 7.00 -20.70 11.68
C SER A 127 7.39 -22.18 11.50
N THR A 128 6.49 -23.11 11.81
CA THR A 128 6.71 -24.56 11.66
C THR A 128 6.72 -25.05 10.21
N LEU A 129 6.19 -24.26 9.27
CA LEU A 129 6.03 -24.65 7.87
C LEU A 129 7.18 -24.18 6.96
N HIS A 130 8.21 -23.53 7.51
CA HIS A 130 9.37 -23.00 6.76
C HIS A 130 9.01 -22.20 5.50
N LEU A 131 7.91 -21.44 5.58
CA LEU A 131 7.34 -20.68 4.46
C LEU A 131 8.33 -19.65 3.90
N LYS A 132 8.33 -19.50 2.58
CA LYS A 132 9.16 -18.51 1.87
C LYS A 132 8.38 -17.87 0.74
N TRP A 133 8.80 -16.66 0.40
CA TRP A 133 8.35 -16.00 -0.82
C TRP A 133 8.88 -16.75 -2.05
N SER A 134 7.97 -17.07 -2.95
CA SER A 134 8.23 -17.57 -4.29
C SER A 134 7.70 -16.58 -5.32
N PHE A 135 8.11 -16.74 -6.57
CA PHE A 135 7.53 -16.00 -7.67
C PHE A 135 7.41 -16.87 -8.92
N THR A 136 6.35 -16.64 -9.68
CA THR A 136 6.12 -17.25 -11.00
C THR A 136 5.72 -16.16 -12.00
N PRO A 137 6.22 -16.20 -13.25
CA PRO A 137 5.79 -15.23 -14.26
C PRO A 137 4.35 -15.51 -14.71
N ASP A 138 3.58 -14.44 -14.93
CA ASP A 138 2.24 -14.51 -15.54
C ASP A 138 2.30 -14.71 -17.07
N LYS A 139 1.13 -14.74 -17.74
CA LYS A 139 1.02 -14.85 -19.21
C LYS A 139 1.68 -13.69 -19.97
N LYS A 140 1.88 -12.55 -19.32
CA LYS A 140 2.53 -11.34 -19.85
C LYS A 140 3.98 -11.24 -19.37
N ASN A 141 4.52 -12.31 -18.77
CA ASN A 141 5.85 -12.38 -18.19
C ASN A 141 6.09 -11.35 -17.07
N ASN A 142 5.09 -11.04 -16.23
CA ASN A 142 5.27 -10.25 -15.01
C ASN A 142 5.42 -11.16 -13.79
N PRO A 143 6.27 -10.81 -12.80
CA PRO A 143 6.40 -11.63 -11.60
C PRO A 143 5.14 -11.59 -10.74
N ILE A 144 4.56 -12.75 -10.46
CA ILE A 144 3.54 -12.96 -9.43
C ILE A 144 4.23 -13.49 -8.19
N TYR A 145 4.19 -12.73 -7.10
CA TYR A 145 4.75 -13.14 -5.81
C TYR A 145 3.73 -13.92 -4.99
N ALA A 146 4.17 -15.01 -4.37
CA ALA A 146 3.31 -15.94 -3.66
C ALA A 146 4.00 -16.56 -2.45
N ILE A 147 3.22 -17.07 -1.51
CA ILE A 147 3.65 -17.91 -0.40
C ILE A 147 2.91 -19.24 -0.53
N ILE A 148 3.65 -20.33 -0.70
CA ILE A 148 3.10 -21.68 -0.83
C ILE A 148 3.01 -22.26 0.58
N ILE A 149 1.78 -22.48 1.08
CA ILE A 149 1.53 -23.05 2.40
C ILE A 149 1.51 -24.59 2.32
N ALA A 150 0.84 -25.12 1.31
CA ALA A 150 0.70 -26.54 1.02
C ALA A 150 0.51 -26.75 -0.49
N GLU A 151 0.53 -28.00 -0.97
CA GLU A 151 0.40 -28.34 -2.40
C GLU A 151 -0.81 -27.69 -3.08
N ASN A 152 -1.92 -27.52 -2.34
CA ASN A 152 -3.17 -26.94 -2.84
C ASN A 152 -3.47 -25.55 -2.27
N LYS A 153 -2.58 -24.96 -1.45
CA LYS A 153 -2.83 -23.68 -0.78
C LYS A 153 -1.69 -22.72 -1.02
N THR A 154 -1.97 -21.69 -1.82
CA THR A 154 -1.05 -20.59 -2.12
C THR A 154 -1.70 -19.27 -1.78
N ILE A 155 -0.98 -18.41 -1.06
CA ILE A 155 -1.39 -17.05 -0.77
C ILE A 155 -0.69 -16.11 -1.75
N HIS A 156 -1.45 -15.17 -2.30
CA HIS A 156 -0.96 -14.11 -3.18
C HIS A 156 -1.16 -12.74 -2.50
N PRO A 157 -0.27 -12.30 -1.59
CA PRO A 157 -0.53 -11.13 -0.74
C PRO A 157 -0.82 -9.85 -1.54
N PHE A 158 -0.13 -9.64 -2.66
CA PHE A 158 -0.37 -8.48 -3.54
C PHE A 158 -1.79 -8.44 -4.07
N HIS A 159 -2.31 -9.59 -4.54
CA HIS A 159 -3.66 -9.69 -5.06
C HIS A 159 -4.71 -9.52 -3.97
N ILE A 160 -4.47 -10.09 -2.77
CA ILE A 160 -5.38 -9.94 -1.63
C ILE A 160 -5.51 -8.47 -1.23
N ILE A 161 -4.38 -7.77 -1.07
CA ILE A 161 -4.36 -6.35 -0.71
C ILE A 161 -4.98 -5.47 -1.79
N GLU A 162 -4.60 -5.66 -3.06
CA GLU A 162 -5.19 -4.90 -4.16
C GLU A 162 -6.70 -5.08 -4.21
N LYS A 163 -7.18 -6.33 -4.14
CA LYS A 163 -8.61 -6.64 -4.13
C LYS A 163 -9.32 -6.01 -2.93
N ARG A 164 -8.68 -6.02 -1.75
CA ARG A 164 -9.21 -5.43 -0.51
C ARG A 164 -9.40 -3.91 -0.61
N ILE A 165 -8.55 -3.21 -1.36
CA ILE A 165 -8.64 -1.75 -1.53
C ILE A 165 -9.54 -1.36 -2.71
N VAL A 166 -9.52 -2.10 -3.82
CA VAL A 166 -10.21 -1.72 -5.06
C VAL A 166 -11.67 -2.21 -5.14
N SER A 167 -12.00 -3.28 -4.42
CA SER A 167 -13.36 -3.85 -4.45
C SER A 167 -14.27 -3.14 -3.44
N LYS A 168 -15.47 -2.74 -3.88
CA LYS A 168 -16.51 -2.20 -2.98
C LYS A 168 -17.10 -3.25 -2.03
N ASN A 169 -17.10 -4.52 -2.46
CA ASN A 169 -17.61 -5.67 -1.70
C ASN A 169 -16.45 -6.62 -1.40
N HIS A 170 -15.50 -6.17 -0.60
CA HIS A 170 -14.37 -6.98 -0.17
C HIS A 170 -14.77 -7.93 0.96
N LYS A 171 -14.05 -9.05 1.04
CA LYS A 171 -14.08 -9.91 2.23
C LYS A 171 -12.94 -9.51 3.15
N PRO A 172 -13.09 -9.67 4.47
CA PRO A 172 -11.99 -9.51 5.40
C PRO A 172 -10.80 -10.41 5.03
N ILE A 173 -9.57 -9.95 5.29
CA ILE A 173 -8.36 -10.72 4.94
C ILE A 173 -8.37 -12.11 5.58
N TYR A 174 -8.85 -12.23 6.82
CA TYR A 174 -8.85 -13.49 7.56
C TYR A 174 -9.69 -14.60 6.91
N ASP A 175 -10.70 -14.25 6.09
CA ASP A 175 -11.54 -15.22 5.36
C ASP A 175 -10.86 -15.78 4.11
N VAL A 176 -9.75 -15.17 3.69
CA VAL A 176 -9.06 -15.48 2.42
C VAL A 176 -7.74 -16.21 2.63
N ILE A 177 -7.19 -16.17 3.85
CA ILE A 177 -5.90 -16.77 4.24
C ILE A 177 -6.06 -18.10 4.96
#